data_AF-A0A8R7QIV7-F1
#
_entry.id   AF-A0A8R7QIV7-F1
#
_cell.length_a   1.000
_cell.length_b   1.000
_cell.length_c   1.000
_cell.angle_alpha   90.00
_cell.angle_beta   90.00
_cell.angle_gamma   90.00
#
_symmetry.space_group_name_H-M   'P 1'
#
loop_
_entity.id
_entity.type
_entity.pdbx_description
1 polymer ?
#
loop_
_entity_poly.entity_id
_entity_poly.type
_entity_poly.pdbx_seq_one_letter_code
_entity_poly.pdbx_strand_id
1 'polypeptide(L)'
;MTKMTLRDNKLGGRIPAELGEKLTSLVAISLRNNSLTGPIPASLANLSHVQYLDLSTNQLVGSIPSGLGLVKSMSYLDLAENLLTGMVPPSLYNMSSLEYFYVGANMLYGSIPNDIGSKFPKLKILILSINHFTGTIPSSISNISSLTDLHLKYNRFSGHVPSTLGKLRALQVLNFGYNKLEADPYKGWEFITCLVNCSQLQQLALHSNSFGGQRPGSIVNLSTTLQQLYLMDNRVSGVIPADIGNLVGLETLAIANTSMYGVIPESIGKLENLVVLGLYNNTLSGLIPPSLGNLSQLSVLDCIYGNLEGPIPASLGELKKLTVLDFSSHYYLNGSIPREIFKLPSLSWYLDLSYNSLSGPLPNELGSLANINKLVLSGNRLSGKIPDSIQNCVVLEWLSLDNSLFEGSIPRSLTDIKGLRLLNLTMNKFSGNIPDALGNIGNLQDLYLADNNLSGSIPLVL
;
A
#
# COMPACT_ATOMS: atom_id res chain seq x y z
N MET A 1 -31.11 30.77 -14.05
CA MET A 1 -30.66 29.46 -13.53
C MET A 1 -29.33 29.66 -12.80
N THR A 2 -29.19 29.17 -11.58
CA THR A 2 -28.00 29.43 -10.73
C THR A 2 -27.18 28.17 -10.42
N LYS A 3 -27.74 26.97 -10.63
CA LYS A 3 -27.02 25.70 -10.49
C LYS A 3 -27.34 24.80 -11.67
N MET A 4 -26.34 24.12 -12.19
CA MET A 4 -26.46 23.09 -13.22
C MET A 4 -25.69 21.84 -12.77
N THR A 5 -26.38 20.71 -12.65
CA THR A 5 -25.78 19.44 -12.24
C THR A 5 -26.21 18.35 -13.21
N LEU A 6 -25.29 17.90 -14.04
CA LEU A 6 -25.47 16.87 -15.07
C LEU A 6 -24.49 15.70 -14.88
N ARG A 7 -24.00 15.50 -13.66
CA ARG A 7 -23.03 14.46 -13.33
C ARG A 7 -23.59 13.04 -13.47
N ASP A 8 -22.71 12.05 -13.59
CA ASP A 8 -23.02 10.61 -13.61
C ASP A 8 -23.98 10.23 -14.74
N ASN A 9 -23.67 10.69 -15.95
CA ASN A 9 -24.46 10.46 -17.16
C ASN A 9 -23.57 9.95 -18.30
N LYS A 10 -24.15 9.80 -19.50
CA LYS A 10 -23.45 9.41 -20.73
C LYS A 10 -23.36 10.56 -21.74
N LEU A 11 -23.34 11.81 -21.27
CA LEU A 11 -23.28 12.98 -22.16
C LEU A 11 -21.95 13.00 -22.90
N GLY A 12 -21.99 13.16 -24.22
CA GLY A 12 -20.83 13.21 -25.10
C GLY A 12 -20.72 14.52 -25.86
N GLY A 13 -19.73 14.60 -26.75
CA GLY A 13 -19.46 15.83 -27.51
C GLY A 13 -18.68 16.86 -26.69
N ARG A 14 -18.66 18.11 -27.16
CA ARG A 14 -17.92 19.20 -26.51
C ARG A 14 -18.78 19.92 -25.49
N ILE A 15 -18.15 20.52 -24.48
CA ILE A 15 -18.82 21.51 -23.64
C ILE A 15 -19.12 22.74 -24.54
N PRO A 16 -20.39 23.16 -24.68
CA PRO A 16 -20.73 24.31 -25.52
C PRO A 16 -20.17 25.62 -24.94
N ALA A 17 -19.60 26.48 -25.79
CA ALA A 17 -19.08 27.78 -25.36
C ALA A 17 -20.19 28.69 -24.83
N GLU A 18 -21.41 28.52 -25.35
CA GLU A 18 -22.62 29.25 -24.98
C GLU A 18 -22.98 29.09 -23.50
N LEU A 19 -22.50 28.03 -22.83
CA LEU A 19 -22.65 27.86 -21.39
C LEU A 19 -22.05 29.05 -20.65
N GLY A 20 -20.82 29.43 -21.02
CA GLY A 20 -20.11 30.57 -20.44
C GLY A 20 -20.63 31.92 -20.93
N GLU A 21 -21.16 31.98 -22.15
CA GLU A 21 -21.63 33.24 -22.76
C GLU A 21 -23.04 33.64 -22.31
N LYS A 22 -23.94 32.67 -22.07
CA LYS A 22 -25.37 32.94 -21.85
C LYS A 22 -25.83 32.70 -20.41
N LEU A 23 -25.17 31.83 -19.66
CA LEU A 23 -25.63 31.41 -18.32
C LEU A 23 -24.86 32.11 -17.19
N THR A 24 -24.70 33.42 -17.30
CA THR A 24 -23.83 34.25 -16.44
C THR A 24 -24.27 34.31 -14.95
N SER A 25 -25.47 33.85 -14.63
CA SER A 25 -25.96 33.72 -13.24
C SER A 25 -25.58 32.39 -12.56
N LEU A 26 -24.84 31.50 -13.23
CA LEU A 26 -24.43 30.23 -12.65
C LEU A 26 -23.44 30.44 -11.50
N VAL A 27 -23.73 29.74 -10.40
CA VAL A 27 -22.94 29.66 -9.17
C VAL A 27 -22.32 28.28 -9.02
N ALA A 28 -22.99 27.22 -9.51
CA ALA A 28 -22.46 25.87 -9.46
C ALA A 28 -22.69 25.11 -10.77
N ILE A 29 -21.65 24.44 -11.25
CA ILE A 29 -21.66 23.60 -12.45
C ILE A 29 -20.96 22.29 -12.10
N SER A 30 -21.65 21.17 -12.31
CA SER A 30 -21.04 19.85 -12.24
C SER A 30 -21.44 19.05 -13.48
N LEU A 31 -20.43 18.68 -14.27
CA LEU A 31 -20.52 17.82 -15.45
C LEU A 31 -19.74 16.49 -15.25
N ARG A 32 -19.42 16.17 -13.99
CA ARG A 32 -18.60 15.04 -13.60
C ARG A 32 -19.07 13.71 -14.17
N ASN A 33 -18.14 12.80 -14.46
CA ASN A 33 -18.45 11.41 -14.82
C ASN A 33 -19.41 11.33 -16.02
N ASN A 34 -18.91 11.80 -17.16
CA ASN A 34 -19.58 11.78 -18.46
C ASN A 34 -18.56 11.37 -19.55
N SER A 35 -18.94 11.46 -20.83
CA SER A 35 -18.07 11.21 -21.98
C SER A 35 -17.74 12.48 -22.76
N LEU A 36 -17.65 13.63 -22.07
CA LEU A 36 -17.37 14.92 -22.72
C LEU A 36 -15.94 14.96 -23.26
N THR A 37 -15.78 15.55 -24.44
CA THR A 37 -14.54 15.60 -25.23
C THR A 37 -14.20 17.04 -25.62
N GLY A 38 -13.04 17.24 -26.25
CA GLY A 38 -12.60 18.56 -26.70
C GLY A 38 -12.07 19.44 -25.57
N PRO A 39 -11.72 20.70 -25.88
CA PRO A 39 -11.13 21.61 -24.91
C PRO A 39 -12.16 22.18 -23.95
N ILE A 40 -11.71 22.57 -22.75
CA ILE A 40 -12.47 23.41 -21.83
C ILE A 40 -12.69 24.78 -22.52
N PRO A 41 -13.93 25.22 -22.77
CA PRO A 41 -14.18 26.50 -23.42
C PRO A 41 -13.68 27.67 -22.57
N ALA A 42 -12.92 28.58 -23.17
CA ALA A 42 -12.44 29.78 -22.48
C ALA A 42 -13.58 30.68 -21.98
N SER A 43 -14.76 30.62 -22.63
CA SER A 43 -15.96 31.36 -22.22
C SER A 43 -16.45 30.99 -20.82
N LEU A 44 -16.07 29.83 -20.25
CA LEU A 44 -16.40 29.50 -18.85
C LEU A 44 -15.82 30.51 -17.86
N ALA A 45 -14.76 31.23 -18.24
CA ALA A 45 -14.21 32.33 -17.45
C ALA A 45 -15.15 33.54 -17.32
N ASN A 46 -16.17 33.66 -18.18
CA ASN A 46 -17.16 34.74 -18.11
C ASN A 46 -18.17 34.53 -16.96
N LEU A 47 -18.19 33.35 -16.33
CA LEU A 47 -19.09 33.02 -15.23
C LEU A 47 -18.55 33.57 -13.91
N SER A 48 -18.56 34.90 -13.77
CA SER A 48 -17.95 35.65 -12.67
C SER A 48 -18.50 35.36 -11.27
N HIS A 49 -19.62 34.64 -11.17
CA HIS A 49 -20.25 34.24 -9.91
C HIS A 49 -20.05 32.76 -9.57
N VAL A 50 -19.39 31.97 -10.44
CA VAL A 50 -19.25 30.53 -10.21
C VAL A 50 -18.35 30.28 -9.00
N GLN A 51 -18.87 29.50 -8.06
CA GLN A 51 -18.20 29.08 -6.84
C GLN A 51 -17.74 27.63 -6.96
N TYR A 52 -18.49 26.80 -7.66
CA TYR A 52 -18.25 25.38 -7.80
C TYR A 52 -18.20 25.00 -9.28
N LEU A 53 -17.04 24.57 -9.75
CA LEU A 53 -16.84 24.05 -11.11
C LEU A 53 -16.22 22.66 -11.05
N ASP A 54 -16.98 21.67 -11.47
CA ASP A 54 -16.58 20.26 -11.49
C ASP A 54 -16.77 19.68 -12.90
N LEU A 55 -15.64 19.43 -13.57
CA LEU A 55 -15.54 18.83 -14.90
C LEU A 55 -14.82 17.47 -14.85
N SER A 56 -14.69 16.88 -13.66
CA SER A 56 -13.87 15.68 -13.43
C SER A 56 -14.41 14.43 -14.14
N THR A 57 -13.54 13.43 -14.32
CA THR A 57 -13.90 12.11 -14.90
C THR A 57 -14.61 12.27 -16.26
N ASN A 58 -13.88 12.81 -17.25
CA ASN A 58 -14.32 13.02 -18.63
C ASN A 58 -13.14 12.74 -19.59
N GLN A 59 -13.29 13.10 -20.86
CA GLN A 59 -12.26 12.96 -21.91
C GLN A 59 -11.82 14.33 -22.45
N LEU A 60 -11.81 15.36 -21.60
CA LEU A 60 -11.43 16.72 -22.00
C LEU A 60 -9.94 16.79 -22.33
N VAL A 61 -9.60 17.53 -23.39
CA VAL A 61 -8.23 17.64 -23.93
C VAL A 61 -7.75 19.09 -23.98
N GLY A 62 -6.50 19.32 -24.34
CA GLY A 62 -5.95 20.68 -24.50
C GLY A 62 -5.55 21.32 -23.17
N SER A 63 -5.30 22.63 -23.19
CA SER A 63 -4.83 23.37 -22.01
C SER A 63 -5.98 23.91 -21.16
N ILE A 64 -5.69 24.13 -19.88
CA ILE A 64 -6.61 24.82 -18.97
C ILE A 64 -6.66 26.31 -19.36
N PRO A 65 -7.84 26.90 -19.63
CA PRO A 65 -7.96 28.30 -19.99
C PRO A 65 -7.49 29.22 -18.85
N SER A 66 -6.54 30.11 -19.14
CA SER A 66 -5.97 31.04 -18.14
C SER A 66 -7.02 31.99 -17.54
N GLY A 67 -8.09 32.30 -18.27
CA GLY A 67 -9.20 33.12 -17.81
C GLY A 67 -9.89 32.58 -16.55
N LEU A 68 -9.88 31.26 -16.30
CA LEU A 68 -10.49 30.68 -15.10
C LEU A 68 -9.85 31.23 -13.80
N GLY A 69 -8.57 31.59 -13.83
CA GLY A 69 -7.88 32.20 -12.68
C GLY A 69 -8.34 33.63 -12.33
N LEU A 70 -9.13 34.26 -13.21
CA LEU A 70 -9.74 35.57 -12.96
C LEU A 70 -11.05 35.47 -12.18
N VAL A 71 -11.64 34.27 -12.07
CA VAL A 71 -12.94 34.06 -11.42
C VAL A 71 -12.76 33.99 -9.90
N LYS A 72 -12.75 35.16 -9.25
CA LYS A 72 -12.45 35.30 -7.82
C LYS A 72 -13.51 34.73 -6.87
N SER A 73 -14.70 34.39 -7.37
CA SER A 73 -15.76 33.73 -6.60
C SER A 73 -15.50 32.23 -6.37
N MET A 74 -14.65 31.60 -7.18
CA MET A 74 -14.50 30.15 -7.18
C MET A 74 -13.84 29.63 -5.90
N SER A 75 -14.55 28.73 -5.21
CA SER A 75 -14.08 28.03 -4.02
C SER A 75 -13.72 26.57 -4.28
N TYR A 76 -14.28 25.97 -5.32
CA TYR A 76 -14.05 24.57 -5.71
C TYR A 76 -13.81 24.48 -7.22
N LEU A 77 -12.64 23.95 -7.59
CA LEU A 77 -12.27 23.66 -8.97
C LEU A 77 -11.80 22.21 -9.07
N ASP A 78 -12.55 21.38 -9.78
CA ASP A 78 -12.18 20.00 -10.08
C ASP A 78 -12.14 19.74 -11.58
N LEU A 79 -10.94 19.44 -12.07
CA LEU A 79 -10.61 19.08 -13.45
C LEU A 79 -9.93 17.70 -13.51
N ALA A 80 -9.99 16.91 -12.43
CA ALA A 80 -9.28 15.65 -12.32
C ALA A 80 -9.79 14.60 -13.32
N GLU A 81 -8.98 13.57 -13.60
CA GLU A 81 -9.35 12.43 -14.44
C GLU A 81 -9.84 12.86 -15.84
N ASN A 82 -8.96 13.54 -16.57
CA ASN A 82 -9.17 13.99 -17.93
C ASN A 82 -7.88 13.78 -18.75
N LEU A 83 -7.84 14.28 -19.98
CA LEU A 83 -6.68 14.23 -20.88
C LEU A 83 -6.07 15.63 -21.07
N LEU A 84 -6.12 16.49 -20.04
CA LEU A 84 -5.62 17.86 -20.12
C LEU A 84 -4.10 17.87 -20.21
N THR A 85 -3.57 18.76 -21.04
CA THR A 85 -2.13 18.92 -21.33
C THR A 85 -1.68 20.34 -21.04
N GLY A 86 -0.37 20.60 -21.10
CA GLY A 86 0.17 21.94 -20.90
C GLY A 86 0.45 22.24 -19.44
N MET A 87 0.79 23.49 -19.17
CA MET A 87 1.03 23.98 -17.81
C MET A 87 -0.28 24.44 -17.17
N VAL A 88 -0.38 24.27 -15.85
CA VAL A 88 -1.39 25.00 -15.06
C VAL A 88 -1.08 26.50 -15.19
N PRO A 89 -1.99 27.33 -15.73
CA PRO A 89 -1.71 28.73 -15.94
C PRO A 89 -1.38 29.46 -14.63
N PRO A 90 -0.40 30.38 -14.61
CA PRO A 90 -0.04 31.15 -13.41
C PRO A 90 -1.22 31.88 -12.76
N SER A 91 -2.24 32.27 -13.54
CA SER A 91 -3.45 32.92 -13.03
C SER A 91 -4.29 32.03 -12.11
N LEU A 92 -4.26 30.69 -12.28
CA LEU A 92 -4.97 29.76 -11.39
C LEU A 92 -4.28 29.65 -10.04
N TYR A 93 -2.96 29.82 -9.99
CA TYR A 93 -2.20 30.02 -8.75
C TYR A 93 -2.39 31.43 -8.18
N ASN A 94 -3.57 32.05 -8.29
CA ASN A 94 -3.85 33.38 -7.74
C ASN A 94 -5.35 33.56 -7.44
N MET A 95 -5.97 32.54 -6.86
CA MET A 95 -7.40 32.50 -6.58
C MET A 95 -7.64 32.60 -5.07
N SER A 96 -7.97 33.81 -4.61
CA SER A 96 -8.09 34.16 -3.19
C SER A 96 -9.21 33.43 -2.44
N SER A 97 -10.21 32.91 -3.16
CA SER A 97 -11.36 32.21 -2.58
C SER A 97 -11.26 30.68 -2.69
N LEU A 98 -10.26 30.16 -3.41
CA LEU A 98 -10.17 28.74 -3.71
C LEU A 98 -9.81 27.95 -2.46
N GLU A 99 -10.65 26.98 -2.12
CA GLU A 99 -10.47 26.06 -0.99
C GLU A 99 -10.04 24.67 -1.47
N TYR A 100 -10.50 24.27 -2.65
CA TYR A 100 -10.24 22.96 -3.22
C TYR A 100 -9.77 23.07 -4.66
N PHE A 101 -8.56 22.54 -4.93
CA PHE A 101 -7.98 22.55 -6.26
C PHE A 101 -7.55 21.14 -6.69
N TYR A 102 -8.31 20.55 -7.60
CA TYR A 102 -8.08 19.21 -8.12
C TYR A 102 -7.76 19.24 -9.60
N VAL A 103 -6.55 18.81 -9.96
CA VAL A 103 -6.12 18.63 -11.36
C VAL A 103 -5.40 17.30 -11.55
N GLY A 104 -5.61 16.36 -10.64
CA GLY A 104 -4.97 15.05 -10.67
C GLY A 104 -5.39 14.19 -11.87
N ALA A 105 -4.63 13.15 -12.18
CA ALA A 105 -4.91 12.21 -13.27
C ALA A 105 -5.13 12.92 -14.62
N ASN A 106 -4.11 13.67 -15.06
CA ASN A 106 -4.05 14.36 -16.35
C ASN A 106 -2.62 14.22 -16.94
N MET A 107 -2.32 14.96 -18.02
CA MET A 107 -1.00 15.05 -18.64
C MET A 107 -0.34 16.42 -18.42
N LEU A 108 -0.64 17.09 -17.30
CA LEU A 108 -0.14 18.42 -16.99
C LEU A 108 1.34 18.39 -16.60
N TYR A 109 2.09 19.44 -16.96
CA TYR A 109 3.51 19.57 -16.64
C TYR A 109 3.85 20.99 -16.14
N GLY A 110 5.13 21.21 -15.84
CA GLY A 110 5.64 22.47 -15.27
C GLY A 110 5.98 22.28 -13.80
N SER A 111 6.14 23.38 -13.06
CA SER A 111 6.47 23.39 -11.63
C SER A 111 5.44 24.16 -10.82
N ILE A 112 5.43 23.92 -9.51
CA ILE A 112 4.66 24.74 -8.57
C ILE A 112 5.38 26.11 -8.43
N PRO A 113 4.69 27.25 -8.55
CA PRO A 113 5.30 28.57 -8.40
C PRO A 113 5.93 28.77 -7.01
N ASN A 114 7.12 29.39 -6.98
CA ASN A 114 7.84 29.65 -5.73
C ASN A 114 7.08 30.56 -4.75
N ASP A 115 6.13 31.35 -5.21
CA ASP A 115 5.32 32.27 -4.42
C ASP A 115 3.90 31.76 -4.12
N ILE A 116 3.62 30.47 -4.36
CA ILE A 116 2.28 29.84 -4.18
C ILE A 116 1.66 30.14 -2.81
N GLY A 117 2.48 30.23 -1.76
CA GLY A 117 2.03 30.54 -0.40
C GLY A 117 1.31 31.86 -0.23
N SER A 118 1.62 32.86 -1.06
CA SER A 118 0.99 34.19 -1.03
C SER A 118 -0.31 34.27 -1.83
N LYS A 119 -0.60 33.22 -2.61
CA LYS A 119 -1.62 33.25 -3.65
C LYS A 119 -2.92 32.55 -3.26
N PHE A 120 -2.85 31.67 -2.27
CA PHE A 120 -3.93 30.81 -1.84
C PHE A 120 -4.18 30.95 -0.33
N PRO A 121 -4.81 32.02 0.13
CA PRO A 121 -5.02 32.24 1.57
C PRO A 121 -6.02 31.25 2.20
N LYS A 122 -6.90 30.62 1.42
CA LYS A 122 -7.98 29.75 1.89
C LYS A 122 -7.86 28.28 1.47
N LEU A 123 -6.80 27.91 0.73
CA LEU A 123 -6.69 26.59 0.14
C LEU A 123 -6.50 25.52 1.23
N LYS A 124 -7.40 24.55 1.22
CA LYS A 124 -7.40 23.41 2.14
C LYS A 124 -6.82 22.17 1.49
N ILE A 125 -7.20 21.90 0.24
CA ILE A 125 -6.83 20.68 -0.46
C ILE A 125 -6.21 21.02 -1.81
N LEU A 126 -5.00 20.49 -2.05
CA LEU A 126 -4.28 20.60 -3.31
C LEU A 126 -3.93 19.19 -3.85
N ILE A 127 -4.61 18.77 -4.92
CA ILE A 127 -4.38 17.48 -5.56
C ILE A 127 -3.78 17.68 -6.96
N LEU A 128 -2.50 17.38 -7.09
CA LEU A 128 -1.74 17.40 -8.34
C LEU A 128 -1.32 15.99 -8.82
N SER A 129 -1.81 14.95 -8.13
CA SER A 129 -1.33 13.57 -8.30
C SER A 129 -1.54 13.02 -9.71
N ILE A 130 -0.69 12.09 -10.16
CA ILE A 130 -0.80 11.41 -11.47
C ILE A 130 -0.76 12.43 -12.61
N ASN A 131 0.40 13.07 -12.77
CA ASN A 131 0.68 14.07 -13.81
C ASN A 131 2.18 14.00 -14.21
N HIS A 132 2.69 15.02 -14.88
CA HIS A 132 4.08 15.18 -15.27
C HIS A 132 4.72 16.43 -14.65
N PHE A 133 4.29 16.86 -13.45
CA PHE A 133 4.89 17.99 -12.76
C PHE A 133 6.35 17.70 -12.38
N THR A 134 7.18 18.74 -12.41
CA THR A 134 8.64 18.72 -12.22
C THR A 134 9.06 19.84 -11.26
N GLY A 135 10.36 19.91 -10.96
CA GLY A 135 10.93 20.92 -10.09
C GLY A 135 10.82 20.56 -8.61
N THR A 136 11.15 21.51 -7.73
CA THR A 136 11.13 21.31 -6.29
C THR A 136 9.76 21.66 -5.69
N ILE A 137 9.48 21.14 -4.50
CA ILE A 137 8.36 21.61 -3.68
C ILE A 137 8.77 22.97 -3.08
N PRO A 138 8.08 24.08 -3.37
CA PRO A 138 8.49 25.39 -2.88
C PRO A 138 8.20 25.54 -1.39
N SER A 139 9.14 26.10 -0.63
CA SER A 139 8.99 26.31 0.82
C SER A 139 7.82 27.21 1.18
N SER A 140 7.42 28.14 0.29
CA SER A 140 6.29 29.04 0.49
C SER A 140 4.95 28.32 0.63
N ILE A 141 4.82 27.07 0.18
CA ILE A 141 3.60 26.27 0.40
C ILE A 141 3.21 26.19 1.88
N SER A 142 4.21 26.29 2.77
CA SER A 142 4.02 26.36 4.22
C SER A 142 3.31 27.62 4.74
N ASN A 143 3.12 28.64 3.90
CA ASN A 143 2.38 29.85 4.24
C ASN A 143 0.86 29.69 4.02
N ILE A 144 0.42 28.59 3.40
CA ILE A 144 -0.99 28.24 3.25
C ILE A 144 -1.46 27.58 4.55
N SER A 145 -1.66 28.37 5.60
CA SER A 145 -1.95 27.84 6.95
C SER A 145 -3.25 27.03 7.07
N SER A 146 -4.14 27.16 6.08
CA SER A 146 -5.39 26.41 5.95
C SER A 146 -5.22 25.04 5.30
N LEU A 147 -4.04 24.71 4.75
CA LEU A 147 -3.79 23.47 4.01
C LEU A 147 -3.88 22.25 4.95
N THR A 148 -4.79 21.34 4.62
CA THR A 148 -5.01 20.07 5.30
C THR A 148 -4.44 18.90 4.48
N ASP A 149 -4.52 18.98 3.15
CA ASP A 149 -4.20 17.84 2.27
C ASP A 149 -3.34 18.29 1.10
N LEU A 150 -2.17 17.65 0.96
CA LEU A 150 -1.26 17.90 -0.15
C LEU A 150 -0.87 16.58 -0.83
N HIS A 151 -1.39 16.38 -2.04
CA HIS A 151 -1.19 15.14 -2.81
C HIS A 151 -0.44 15.41 -4.10
N LEU A 152 0.83 15.03 -4.12
CA LEU A 152 1.76 15.18 -5.24
C LEU A 152 2.16 13.83 -5.86
N LYS A 153 1.52 12.73 -5.47
CA LYS A 153 1.86 11.36 -5.85
C LYS A 153 1.97 11.18 -7.37
N TYR A 154 2.84 10.30 -7.86
CA TYR A 154 2.98 10.00 -9.29
C TYR A 154 3.25 11.24 -10.14
N ASN A 155 4.38 11.88 -9.86
CA ASN A 155 4.90 13.01 -10.62
C ASN A 155 6.43 12.87 -10.77
N ARG A 156 7.12 13.95 -11.14
CA ARG A 156 8.58 14.00 -11.29
C ARG A 156 9.18 15.10 -10.41
N PHE A 157 8.55 15.41 -9.27
CA PHE A 157 9.10 16.36 -8.31
C PHE A 157 10.43 15.85 -7.78
N SER A 158 11.41 16.73 -7.62
CA SER A 158 12.78 16.40 -7.25
C SER A 158 13.32 17.29 -6.14
N GLY A 159 14.49 16.94 -5.60
CA GLY A 159 15.12 17.65 -4.50
C GLY A 159 14.47 17.34 -3.16
N HIS A 160 14.75 18.19 -2.18
CA HIS A 160 14.40 17.94 -0.78
C HIS A 160 12.99 18.43 -0.42
N VAL A 161 12.33 17.74 0.50
CA VAL A 161 11.08 18.19 1.09
C VAL A 161 11.37 19.40 2.00
N PRO A 162 10.67 20.55 1.84
CA PRO A 162 10.92 21.72 2.66
C PRO A 162 10.59 21.47 4.14
N SER A 163 11.55 21.71 5.03
CA SER A 163 11.33 21.60 6.47
C SER A 163 10.29 22.60 7.01
N THR A 164 10.05 23.69 6.27
CA THR A 164 9.02 24.66 6.58
C THR A 164 7.60 24.07 6.60
N LEU A 165 7.36 22.90 6.00
CA LEU A 165 6.07 22.21 6.07
C LEU A 165 5.58 21.97 7.50
N GLY A 166 6.48 21.85 8.48
CA GLY A 166 6.12 21.75 9.90
C GLY A 166 5.35 22.95 10.47
N LYS A 167 5.22 24.06 9.72
CA LYS A 167 4.36 25.20 10.10
C LYS A 167 2.86 24.92 9.91
N LEU A 168 2.51 23.94 9.07
CA LEU A 168 1.13 23.64 8.71
C LEU A 168 0.45 22.79 9.79
N ARG A 169 -0.06 23.44 10.84
CA ARG A 169 -0.66 22.75 12.01
C ARG A 169 -1.97 22.03 11.72
N ALA A 170 -2.67 22.42 10.64
CA ALA A 170 -3.90 21.77 10.18
C ALA A 170 -3.64 20.60 9.21
N LEU A 171 -2.37 20.32 8.89
CA LEU A 171 -2.00 19.30 7.91
C LEU A 171 -2.36 17.91 8.41
N GLN A 172 -3.12 17.18 7.60
CA GLN A 172 -3.62 15.84 7.85
C GLN A 172 -2.98 14.83 6.90
N VAL A 173 -2.83 15.19 5.62
CA VAL A 173 -2.32 14.26 4.61
C VAL A 173 -1.16 14.86 3.82
N LEU A 174 -0.04 14.14 3.82
CA LEU A 174 1.08 14.34 2.91
C LEU A 174 1.27 13.10 2.05
N ASN A 175 0.98 13.21 0.76
CA ASN A 175 1.17 12.12 -0.19
C ASN A 175 2.14 12.50 -1.30
N PHE A 176 3.40 12.10 -1.15
CA PHE A 176 4.50 12.41 -2.05
C PHE A 176 5.03 11.18 -2.80
N GLY A 177 4.33 10.04 -2.73
CA GLY A 177 4.84 8.79 -3.29
C GLY A 177 5.06 8.82 -4.81
N TYR A 178 5.93 7.97 -5.34
CA TYR A 178 6.25 7.94 -6.78
C TYR A 178 6.69 9.31 -7.33
N ASN A 179 7.79 9.84 -6.79
CA ASN A 179 8.46 11.04 -7.26
C ASN A 179 9.98 10.80 -7.31
N LYS A 180 10.77 11.87 -7.42
CA LYS A 180 12.24 11.86 -7.36
C LYS A 180 12.75 12.66 -6.17
N LEU A 181 11.95 12.75 -5.09
CA LEU A 181 12.34 13.46 -3.88
C LEU A 181 13.46 12.70 -3.19
N GLU A 182 14.36 13.44 -2.55
CA GLU A 182 15.56 12.87 -1.96
C GLU A 182 15.83 13.41 -0.56
N ALA A 183 16.55 12.58 0.18
CA ALA A 183 17.26 12.95 1.40
C ALA A 183 18.51 12.07 1.46
N ASP A 184 19.55 12.56 2.11
CA ASP A 184 20.80 11.85 2.32
C ASP A 184 21.19 11.93 3.81
N PRO A 185 22.29 11.29 4.25
CA PRO A 185 22.71 11.32 5.65
C PRO A 185 22.99 12.73 6.22
N TYR A 186 23.18 13.74 5.38
CA TYR A 186 23.56 15.10 5.77
C TYR A 186 22.40 16.10 5.66
N LYS A 187 21.44 15.88 4.76
CA LYS A 187 20.36 16.83 4.47
C LYS A 187 19.11 16.13 3.94
N GLY A 188 17.95 16.76 4.12
CA GLY A 188 16.69 16.36 3.51
C GLY A 188 15.73 15.67 4.47
N TRP A 189 16.20 15.33 5.67
CA TRP A 189 15.40 14.72 6.72
C TRP A 189 14.87 15.71 7.75
N GLU A 190 15.30 16.99 7.69
CA GLU A 190 14.91 18.03 8.63
C GLU A 190 13.38 18.26 8.65
N PHE A 191 12.70 17.98 7.54
CA PHE A 191 11.24 18.08 7.49
C PHE A 191 10.53 17.11 8.43
N ILE A 192 11.04 15.89 8.66
CA ILE A 192 10.43 14.95 9.63
C ILE A 192 10.49 15.55 11.03
N THR A 193 11.63 16.12 11.42
CA THR A 193 11.79 16.79 12.71
C THR A 193 10.82 17.97 12.85
N CYS A 194 10.57 18.72 11.77
CA CYS A 194 9.60 19.82 11.80
C CYS A 194 8.14 19.33 11.75
N LEU A 195 7.84 18.20 11.11
CA LEU A 195 6.49 17.61 11.03
C LEU A 195 5.95 17.14 12.37
N VAL A 196 6.80 17.01 13.40
CA VAL A 196 6.37 16.85 14.80
C VAL A 196 5.36 17.93 15.23
N ASN A 197 5.46 19.13 14.66
CA ASN A 197 4.53 20.24 14.93
C ASN A 197 3.16 20.09 14.24
N CYS A 198 3.01 19.15 13.30
CA CYS A 198 1.76 18.87 12.60
C CYS A 198 0.93 17.85 13.40
N SER A 199 0.33 18.30 14.50
CA SER A 199 -0.39 17.45 15.46
C SER A 199 -1.70 16.84 14.94
N GLN A 200 -2.11 17.15 13.71
CA GLN A 200 -3.28 16.56 13.05
C GLN A 200 -2.89 15.57 11.94
N LEU A 201 -1.59 15.31 11.75
CA LEU A 201 -1.10 14.46 10.66
C LEU A 201 -1.63 13.04 10.84
N GLN A 202 -2.33 12.55 9.81
CA GLN A 202 -2.93 11.22 9.74
C GLN A 202 -2.20 10.33 8.75
N GLN A 203 -1.71 10.89 7.65
CA GLN A 203 -1.01 10.13 6.61
C GLN A 203 0.29 10.81 6.18
N LEU A 204 1.36 10.02 6.18
CA LEU A 204 2.66 10.37 5.60
C LEU A 204 3.09 9.29 4.61
N ALA A 205 2.96 9.58 3.32
CA ALA A 205 3.37 8.69 2.23
C ALA A 205 4.58 9.24 1.48
N LEU A 206 5.72 8.58 1.65
CA LEU A 206 7.02 8.92 1.04
C LEU A 206 7.53 7.82 0.09
N HIS A 207 6.75 6.77 -0.12
CA HIS A 207 7.17 5.57 -0.84
C HIS A 207 7.61 5.86 -2.30
N SER A 208 8.46 5.02 -2.86
CA SER A 208 8.87 5.08 -4.27
C SER A 208 9.50 6.44 -4.63
N ASN A 209 10.56 6.81 -3.90
CA ASN A 209 11.33 8.04 -4.06
C ASN A 209 12.84 7.72 -3.98
N SER A 210 13.68 8.76 -3.86
CA SER A 210 15.13 8.65 -3.68
C SER A 210 15.56 8.95 -2.25
N PHE A 211 14.68 8.78 -1.24
CA PHE A 211 15.07 9.01 0.16
C PHE A 211 16.13 7.99 0.58
N GLY A 212 17.28 8.48 1.04
CA GLY A 212 18.42 7.67 1.42
C GLY A 212 19.00 8.08 2.77
N GLY A 213 20.03 7.35 3.18
CA GLY A 213 20.69 7.56 4.47
C GLY A 213 19.85 7.12 5.66
N GLN A 214 20.39 7.37 6.85
CA GLN A 214 19.68 7.07 8.09
C GLN A 214 18.55 8.06 8.29
N ARG A 215 17.32 7.56 8.32
CA ARG A 215 16.16 8.38 8.69
C ARG A 215 16.33 8.93 10.12
N PRO A 216 15.74 10.10 10.44
CA PRO A 216 15.89 10.69 11.75
C PRO A 216 15.07 9.92 12.79
N GLY A 217 15.65 9.72 13.97
CA GLY A 217 14.97 9.10 15.10
C GLY A 217 13.70 9.85 15.53
N SER A 218 13.57 11.14 15.19
CA SER A 218 12.39 11.98 15.46
C SER A 218 11.10 11.50 14.79
N ILE A 219 11.16 10.53 13.87
CA ILE A 219 9.98 9.92 13.27
C ILE A 219 9.02 9.30 14.30
N VAL A 220 9.53 8.86 15.45
CA VAL A 220 8.70 8.34 16.57
C VAL A 220 7.99 9.44 17.36
N ASN A 221 8.36 10.71 17.12
CA ASN A 221 7.74 11.89 17.74
C ASN A 221 6.68 12.52 16.83
N LEU A 222 6.37 11.92 15.68
CA LEU A 222 5.27 12.35 14.85
C LEU A 222 3.93 12.21 15.60
N SER A 223 2.90 12.87 15.07
CA SER A 223 1.58 12.91 15.71
C SER A 223 1.07 11.52 16.08
N THR A 224 0.48 11.40 17.27
CA THR A 224 -0.23 10.17 17.69
C THR A 224 -1.52 9.94 16.89
N THR A 225 -1.96 10.94 16.11
CA THR A 225 -3.05 10.80 15.12
C THR A 225 -2.58 10.13 13.82
N LEU A 226 -1.28 9.86 13.66
CA LEU A 226 -0.74 9.27 12.44
C LEU A 226 -1.23 7.83 12.31
N GLN A 227 -2.02 7.57 11.28
CA GLN A 227 -2.60 6.27 10.94
C GLN A 227 -1.76 5.53 9.90
N GLN A 228 -1.17 6.25 8.95
CA GLN A 228 -0.51 5.65 7.80
C GLN A 228 0.89 6.20 7.61
N LEU A 229 1.88 5.30 7.67
CA LEU A 229 3.28 5.61 7.40
C LEU A 229 3.81 4.68 6.30
N TYR A 230 4.04 5.24 5.11
CA TYR A 230 4.60 4.52 3.97
C TYR A 230 5.99 5.03 3.62
N LEU A 231 6.99 4.18 3.79
CA LEU A 231 8.40 4.45 3.47
C LEU A 231 8.96 3.53 2.37
N MET A 232 8.12 2.63 1.82
CA MET A 232 8.54 1.57 0.90
C MET A 232 9.28 2.08 -0.34
N ASP A 233 10.06 1.23 -0.99
CA ASP A 233 10.75 1.53 -2.26
C ASP A 233 11.61 2.79 -2.17
N ASN A 234 12.49 2.83 -1.18
CA ASN A 234 13.46 3.91 -0.98
C ASN A 234 14.81 3.32 -0.57
N ARG A 235 15.85 4.16 -0.46
CA ARG A 235 17.20 3.77 -0.02
C ARG A 235 17.42 4.08 1.47
N VAL A 236 16.34 4.20 2.23
CA VAL A 236 16.37 4.50 3.67
C VAL A 236 17.11 3.38 4.40
N SER A 237 18.02 3.74 5.29
CA SER A 237 18.77 2.79 6.12
C SER A 237 18.63 3.13 7.61
N GLY A 238 19.24 2.29 8.45
CA GLY A 238 19.16 2.40 9.91
C GLY A 238 18.24 1.34 10.51
N VAL A 239 17.96 1.49 11.81
CA VAL A 239 17.17 0.54 12.60
C VAL A 239 15.73 1.01 12.77
N ILE A 240 14.79 0.07 12.99
CA ILE A 240 13.46 0.41 13.52
C ILE A 240 13.66 0.95 14.94
N PRO A 241 13.19 2.17 15.31
CA PRO A 241 13.63 2.82 16.52
C PRO A 241 12.92 2.15 17.69
N ALA A 242 13.60 2.02 18.83
CA ALA A 242 13.08 1.30 19.99
C ALA A 242 11.74 1.86 20.50
N ASP A 243 11.43 3.12 20.19
CA ASP A 243 10.19 3.80 20.59
C ASP A 243 9.14 3.88 19.46
N ILE A 244 9.20 3.02 18.44
CA ILE A 244 8.20 3.01 17.35
C ILE A 244 6.76 2.86 17.89
N GLY A 245 6.60 2.17 19.02
CA GLY A 245 5.34 2.04 19.74
C GLY A 245 4.72 3.34 20.26
N ASN A 246 5.40 4.49 20.17
CA ASN A 246 4.82 5.80 20.49
C ASN A 246 3.76 6.25 19.47
N LEU A 247 3.81 5.71 18.24
CA LEU A 247 2.88 6.04 17.17
C LEU A 247 1.58 5.23 17.27
N VAL A 248 0.93 5.28 18.44
CA VAL A 248 -0.21 4.43 18.84
C VAL A 248 -1.43 4.49 17.91
N GLY A 249 -1.55 5.54 17.09
CA GLY A 249 -2.60 5.69 16.09
C GLY A 249 -2.37 4.89 14.81
N LEU A 250 -1.20 4.27 14.62
CA LEU A 250 -0.86 3.60 13.36
C LEU A 250 -1.78 2.42 13.07
N GLU A 251 -2.37 2.45 11.88
CA GLU A 251 -3.13 1.38 11.25
C GLU A 251 -2.29 0.68 10.17
N THR A 252 -1.36 1.41 9.54
CA THR A 252 -0.48 0.86 8.52
C THR A 252 0.95 1.37 8.70
N LEU A 253 1.87 0.41 8.86
CA LEU A 253 3.30 0.64 8.86
C LEU A 253 3.92 -0.17 7.71
N ALA A 254 4.38 0.52 6.68
CA ALA A 254 4.96 -0.11 5.51
C ALA A 254 6.38 0.41 5.26
N ILE A 255 7.36 -0.40 5.65
CA ILE A 255 8.80 -0.16 5.49
C ILE A 255 9.36 -1.33 4.71
N ALA A 256 9.22 -1.32 3.38
CA ALA A 256 9.55 -2.46 2.53
C ALA A 256 10.41 -2.07 1.33
N ASN A 257 11.22 -2.98 0.80
CA ASN A 257 12.22 -2.66 -0.23
C ASN A 257 13.11 -1.47 0.18
N THR A 258 13.70 -1.53 1.38
CA THR A 258 14.63 -0.50 1.88
C THR A 258 15.93 -1.13 2.38
N SER A 259 16.87 -0.32 2.88
CA SER A 259 18.14 -0.77 3.45
C SER A 259 18.12 -0.77 4.98
N MET A 260 16.95 -1.01 5.55
CA MET A 260 16.73 -1.07 7.00
C MET A 260 17.33 -2.37 7.57
N TYR A 261 18.00 -2.26 8.71
CA TYR A 261 18.70 -3.37 9.36
C TYR A 261 18.42 -3.41 10.87
N GLY A 262 18.93 -4.43 11.55
CA GLY A 262 18.76 -4.59 12.99
C GLY A 262 17.42 -5.22 13.35
N VAL A 263 17.04 -5.13 14.63
CA VAL A 263 15.92 -5.90 15.18
C VAL A 263 14.57 -5.24 14.96
N ILE A 264 13.52 -6.06 14.94
CA ILE A 264 12.15 -5.59 15.17
C ILE A 264 12.00 -5.36 16.69
N PRO A 265 11.76 -4.11 17.15
CA PRO A 265 11.74 -3.81 18.58
C PRO A 265 10.46 -4.31 19.26
N GLU A 266 10.56 -4.69 20.54
CA GLU A 266 9.41 -5.12 21.37
C GLU A 266 8.30 -4.06 21.49
N SER A 267 8.62 -2.78 21.31
CA SER A 267 7.60 -1.72 21.34
C SER A 267 6.62 -1.79 20.17
N ILE A 268 6.90 -2.56 19.12
CA ILE A 268 5.97 -2.77 18.01
C ILE A 268 4.62 -3.28 18.51
N GLY A 269 4.61 -4.12 19.55
CA GLY A 269 3.40 -4.66 20.15
C GLY A 269 2.51 -3.64 20.87
N LYS A 270 2.93 -2.37 20.98
CA LYS A 270 2.10 -1.26 21.50
C LYS A 270 1.18 -0.65 20.44
N LEU A 271 1.36 -0.99 19.16
CA LEU A 271 0.59 -0.44 18.05
C LEU A 271 -0.76 -1.17 17.92
N GLU A 272 -1.62 -1.11 18.93
CA GLU A 272 -2.84 -1.93 19.02
C GLU A 272 -3.81 -1.74 17.85
N ASN A 273 -3.76 -0.59 17.15
CA ASN A 273 -4.58 -0.28 15.99
C ASN A 273 -4.01 -0.81 14.67
N LEU A 274 -2.81 -1.42 14.68
CA LEU A 274 -2.11 -1.81 13.46
C LEU A 274 -2.85 -2.94 12.72
N VAL A 275 -3.21 -2.67 11.47
CA VAL A 275 -3.89 -3.61 10.56
C VAL A 275 -2.91 -4.20 9.57
N VAL A 276 -1.94 -3.41 9.10
CA VAL A 276 -0.94 -3.82 8.11
C VAL A 276 0.46 -3.51 8.62
N LEU A 277 1.28 -4.56 8.73
CA LEU A 277 2.71 -4.47 8.98
C LEU A 277 3.48 -5.09 7.81
N GLY A 278 4.02 -4.23 6.95
CA GLY A 278 4.85 -4.63 5.81
C GLY A 278 6.31 -4.27 6.05
N LEU A 279 7.16 -5.29 6.24
CA LEU A 279 8.60 -5.18 6.49
C LEU A 279 9.44 -5.96 5.46
N TYR A 280 8.85 -6.33 4.31
CA TYR A 280 9.50 -7.19 3.34
C TYR A 280 10.72 -6.56 2.63
N ASN A 281 11.66 -7.40 2.22
CA ASN A 281 12.88 -7.05 1.50
C ASN A 281 13.68 -5.94 2.22
N ASN A 282 14.10 -6.28 3.43
CA ASN A 282 15.04 -5.50 4.25
C ASN A 282 16.12 -6.44 4.80
N THR A 283 17.13 -5.90 5.48
CA THR A 283 18.16 -6.70 6.17
C THR A 283 17.90 -6.78 7.68
N LEU A 284 16.62 -6.84 8.06
CA LEU A 284 16.20 -6.99 9.46
C LEU A 284 16.68 -8.33 10.01
N SER A 285 17.15 -8.32 11.26
CA SER A 285 17.82 -9.45 11.90
C SER A 285 17.33 -9.69 13.31
N GLY A 286 17.81 -10.76 13.96
CA GLY A 286 17.44 -11.10 15.33
C GLY A 286 16.08 -11.79 15.42
N LEU A 287 15.58 -11.91 16.64
CA LEU A 287 14.35 -12.66 16.93
C LEU A 287 13.09 -11.90 16.51
N ILE A 288 12.05 -12.63 16.15
CA ILE A 288 10.69 -12.11 16.06
C ILE A 288 10.21 -11.81 17.50
N PRO A 289 9.90 -10.55 17.87
CA PRO A 289 9.52 -10.22 19.23
C PRO A 289 8.13 -10.81 19.57
N PRO A 290 7.97 -11.51 20.70
CA PRO A 290 6.69 -12.10 21.09
C PRO A 290 5.55 -11.09 21.25
N SER A 291 5.88 -9.82 21.54
CA SER A 291 4.92 -8.72 21.62
C SER A 291 4.17 -8.44 20.31
N LEU A 292 4.64 -8.92 19.15
CA LEU A 292 3.87 -8.89 17.91
C LEU A 292 2.50 -9.58 18.06
N GLY A 293 2.39 -10.58 18.93
CA GLY A 293 1.12 -11.25 19.24
C GLY A 293 0.08 -10.34 19.91
N ASN A 294 0.46 -9.17 20.42
CA ASN A 294 -0.47 -8.21 21.03
C ASN A 294 -1.30 -7.41 20.00
N LEU A 295 -0.93 -7.47 18.71
CA LEU A 295 -1.53 -6.68 17.64
C LEU A 295 -2.89 -7.25 17.21
N SER A 296 -3.89 -7.17 18.08
CA SER A 296 -5.21 -7.81 17.90
C SER A 296 -5.97 -7.39 16.63
N GLN A 297 -5.63 -6.24 16.03
CA GLN A 297 -6.22 -5.75 14.78
C GLN A 297 -5.48 -6.21 13.52
N LEU A 298 -4.31 -6.82 13.66
CA LEU A 298 -3.42 -7.13 12.54
C LEU A 298 -4.08 -8.12 11.58
N SER A 299 -4.14 -7.72 10.32
CA SER A 299 -4.72 -8.51 9.23
C SER A 299 -3.66 -8.97 8.23
N VAL A 300 -2.61 -8.18 8.04
CA VAL A 300 -1.50 -8.49 7.13
C VAL A 300 -0.18 -8.34 7.88
N LEU A 301 0.56 -9.45 7.98
CA LEU A 301 1.94 -9.47 8.45
C LEU A 301 2.83 -10.02 7.33
N ASP A 302 3.51 -9.10 6.64
CA ASP A 302 4.36 -9.41 5.50
C ASP A 302 5.81 -9.02 5.82
N CYS A 303 6.64 -10.04 6.04
CA CYS A 303 8.05 -9.91 6.36
C CYS A 303 8.90 -10.81 5.45
N ILE A 304 8.62 -10.86 4.14
CA ILE A 304 9.41 -11.66 3.18
C ILE A 304 10.86 -11.14 3.10
N TYR A 305 11.85 -12.01 2.92
CA TYR A 305 13.27 -11.66 2.69
C TYR A 305 13.89 -10.81 3.80
N GLY A 306 14.71 -11.45 4.61
CA GLY A 306 15.54 -10.79 5.61
C GLY A 306 16.51 -11.76 6.27
N ASN A 307 16.88 -11.45 7.50
CA ASN A 307 17.84 -12.19 8.31
C ASN A 307 17.26 -12.51 9.70
N LEU A 308 15.94 -12.63 9.83
CA LEU A 308 15.31 -13.01 11.08
C LEU A 308 15.73 -14.42 11.48
N GLU A 309 15.92 -14.64 12.77
CA GLU A 309 16.47 -15.90 13.30
C GLU A 309 15.68 -16.40 14.51
N GLY A 310 15.99 -17.64 14.91
CA GLY A 310 15.38 -18.27 16.07
C GLY A 310 13.96 -18.80 15.81
N PRO A 311 13.24 -19.20 16.88
CA PRO A 311 11.92 -19.78 16.75
C PRO A 311 10.84 -18.74 16.43
N ILE A 312 9.84 -19.16 15.67
CA ILE A 312 8.61 -18.38 15.51
C ILE A 312 7.86 -18.36 16.86
N PRO A 313 7.49 -17.19 17.42
CA PRO A 313 6.80 -17.11 18.70
C PRO A 313 5.37 -17.67 18.64
N ALA A 314 5.00 -18.48 19.63
CA ALA A 314 3.63 -19.00 19.75
C ALA A 314 2.57 -17.90 19.95
N SER A 315 2.97 -16.73 20.47
CA SER A 315 2.09 -15.57 20.66
C SER A 315 1.50 -15.04 19.35
N LEU A 316 2.09 -15.34 18.19
CA LEU A 316 1.48 -15.01 16.90
C LEU A 316 0.13 -15.71 16.67
N GLY A 317 -0.15 -16.80 17.40
CA GLY A 317 -1.47 -17.44 17.41
C GLY A 317 -2.59 -16.61 18.03
N GLU A 318 -2.28 -15.48 18.69
CA GLU A 318 -3.28 -14.56 19.24
C GLU A 318 -3.84 -13.57 18.18
N LEU A 319 -3.25 -13.54 16.97
CA LEU A 319 -3.59 -12.61 15.89
C LEU A 319 -4.86 -13.04 15.14
N LYS A 320 -6.00 -13.01 15.81
CA LYS A 320 -7.28 -13.58 15.33
C LYS A 320 -7.82 -12.98 14.03
N LYS A 321 -7.37 -11.80 13.60
CA LYS A 321 -7.77 -11.14 12.34
C LYS A 321 -6.81 -11.36 11.18
N LEU A 322 -5.72 -12.10 11.39
CA LEU A 322 -4.68 -12.30 10.41
C LEU A 322 -5.22 -13.10 9.22
N THR A 323 -5.07 -12.53 8.02
CA THR A 323 -5.45 -13.16 6.75
C THR A 323 -4.23 -13.58 5.92
N VAL A 324 -3.10 -12.89 6.14
CA VAL A 324 -1.80 -13.11 5.51
C VAL A 324 -0.72 -13.20 6.58
N LEU A 325 0.07 -14.27 6.54
CA LEU A 325 1.28 -14.43 7.33
C LEU A 325 2.43 -14.87 6.43
N ASP A 326 3.44 -13.99 6.29
CA ASP A 326 4.63 -14.28 5.49
C ASP A 326 5.91 -14.03 6.28
N PHE A 327 6.67 -15.11 6.49
CA PHE A 327 8.04 -15.10 7.00
C PHE A 327 8.95 -15.92 6.11
N SER A 328 8.75 -15.87 4.80
CA SER A 328 9.56 -16.63 3.85
C SER A 328 10.94 -16.00 3.64
N SER A 329 11.90 -16.86 3.26
CA SER A 329 13.24 -16.45 2.82
C SER A 329 14.10 -15.70 3.85
N HIS A 330 14.05 -16.07 5.13
CA HIS A 330 15.00 -15.59 6.15
C HIS A 330 16.19 -16.54 6.36
N TYR A 331 16.09 -17.80 5.91
CA TYR A 331 17.08 -18.87 6.06
C TYR A 331 17.38 -19.34 7.50
N TYR A 332 17.30 -18.46 8.50
CA TYR A 332 17.73 -18.71 9.89
C TYR A 332 16.60 -18.94 10.90
N LEU A 333 15.33 -18.71 10.50
CA LEU A 333 14.18 -19.10 11.33
C LEU A 333 14.18 -20.62 11.52
N ASN A 334 14.07 -21.07 12.77
CA ASN A 334 14.31 -22.45 13.16
C ASN A 334 13.31 -22.94 14.22
N GLY A 335 13.55 -24.15 14.74
CA GLY A 335 12.60 -24.81 15.64
C GLY A 335 11.35 -25.29 14.92
N SER A 336 10.34 -25.69 15.68
CA SER A 336 9.05 -26.15 15.15
C SER A 336 8.10 -24.99 14.89
N ILE A 337 7.24 -25.12 13.88
CA ILE A 337 6.13 -24.19 13.66
C ILE A 337 5.16 -24.31 14.85
N PRO A 338 4.87 -23.22 15.59
CA PRO A 338 3.93 -23.25 16.71
C PRO A 338 2.55 -23.73 16.28
N ARG A 339 1.97 -24.66 17.06
CA ARG A 339 0.64 -25.22 16.78
C ARG A 339 -0.47 -24.16 16.81
N GLU A 340 -0.25 -23.07 17.55
CA GLU A 340 -1.16 -21.96 17.72
C GLU A 340 -1.38 -21.19 16.39
N ILE A 341 -0.38 -21.14 15.50
CA ILE A 341 -0.51 -20.52 14.17
C ILE A 341 -1.55 -21.26 13.31
N PHE A 342 -1.56 -22.59 13.38
CA PHE A 342 -2.54 -23.39 12.64
C PHE A 342 -3.98 -23.25 13.18
N LYS A 343 -4.17 -22.62 14.35
CA LYS A 343 -5.50 -22.34 14.93
C LYS A 343 -6.01 -20.94 14.62
N LEU A 344 -5.30 -20.16 13.80
CA LEU A 344 -5.74 -18.81 13.43
C LEU A 344 -7.02 -18.86 12.59
N PRO A 345 -8.15 -18.32 13.08
CA PRO A 345 -9.47 -18.55 12.47
C PRO A 345 -9.68 -17.79 11.15
N SER A 346 -8.98 -16.66 10.97
CA SER A 346 -9.14 -15.76 9.81
C SER A 346 -8.08 -15.98 8.73
N LEU A 347 -7.11 -16.87 8.97
CA LEU A 347 -6.00 -17.10 8.04
C LEU A 347 -6.55 -17.78 6.79
N SER A 348 -6.62 -17.00 5.72
CA SER A 348 -7.43 -17.35 4.55
C SER A 348 -6.71 -17.12 3.23
N TRP A 349 -5.86 -16.09 3.15
CA TRP A 349 -5.24 -15.78 1.88
C TRP A 349 -4.00 -16.64 1.64
N TYR A 350 -2.99 -16.53 2.51
CA TYR A 350 -1.84 -17.42 2.45
C TYR A 350 -1.03 -17.45 3.77
N LEU A 351 -0.38 -18.60 3.97
CA LEU A 351 0.67 -18.82 4.96
C LEU A 351 1.94 -19.24 4.22
N ASP A 352 2.95 -18.39 4.22
CA ASP A 352 4.26 -18.68 3.62
C ASP A 352 5.37 -18.62 4.67
N LEU A 353 5.98 -19.77 4.92
CA LEU A 353 7.14 -19.94 5.81
C LEU A 353 8.32 -20.58 5.07
N SER A 354 8.33 -20.51 3.75
CA SER A 354 9.30 -21.19 2.90
C SER A 354 10.71 -20.63 3.03
N TYR A 355 11.70 -21.43 2.64
CA TYR A 355 13.12 -21.08 2.61
C TYR A 355 13.65 -20.59 3.97
N ASN A 356 13.46 -21.44 4.98
CA ASN A 356 13.92 -21.25 6.35
C ASN A 356 14.61 -22.53 6.86
N SER A 357 14.97 -22.56 8.14
CA SER A 357 15.51 -23.73 8.85
C SER A 357 14.49 -24.36 9.81
N LEU A 358 13.18 -24.21 9.54
CA LEU A 358 12.12 -24.77 10.37
C LEU A 358 12.16 -26.30 10.34
N SER A 359 11.86 -26.95 11.46
CA SER A 359 12.10 -28.36 11.67
C SER A 359 10.97 -29.03 12.47
N GLY A 360 11.01 -30.37 12.55
CA GLY A 360 9.98 -31.14 13.24
C GLY A 360 8.73 -31.39 12.39
N PRO A 361 7.74 -32.11 12.94
CA PRO A 361 6.56 -32.54 12.19
C PRO A 361 5.49 -31.45 12.09
N LEU A 362 4.64 -31.58 11.06
CA LEU A 362 3.40 -30.82 10.99
C LEU A 362 2.39 -31.38 12.01
N PRO A 363 1.81 -30.55 12.88
CA PRO A 363 0.86 -31.00 13.90
C PRO A 363 -0.54 -31.25 13.33
N ASN A 364 -1.36 -32.03 14.03
CA ASN A 364 -2.75 -32.30 13.62
C ASN A 364 -3.61 -31.03 13.57
N GLU A 365 -3.23 -29.99 14.32
CA GLU A 365 -3.84 -28.67 14.28
C GLU A 365 -3.87 -28.04 12.89
N LEU A 366 -3.01 -28.48 11.96
CA LEU A 366 -2.99 -28.02 10.56
C LEU A 366 -4.38 -28.01 9.92
N GLY A 367 -5.18 -29.04 10.19
CA GLY A 367 -6.56 -29.14 9.70
C GLY A 367 -7.54 -28.11 10.28
N SER A 368 -7.11 -27.24 11.19
CA SER A 368 -7.95 -26.15 11.70
C SER A 368 -7.94 -24.93 10.77
N LEU A 369 -7.00 -24.87 9.81
CA LEU A 369 -6.95 -23.84 8.77
C LEU A 369 -7.99 -24.09 7.66
N ALA A 370 -9.27 -24.21 8.02
CA ALA A 370 -10.33 -24.58 7.07
C ALA A 370 -10.54 -23.56 5.94
N ASN A 371 -10.07 -22.32 6.11
CA ASN A 371 -10.26 -21.21 5.18
C ASN A 371 -9.02 -20.86 4.35
N ILE A 372 -7.89 -21.56 4.52
CA ILE A 372 -6.61 -21.18 3.89
C ILE A 372 -6.58 -21.55 2.40
N ASN A 373 -6.24 -20.58 1.55
CA ASN A 373 -6.13 -20.80 0.10
C ASN A 373 -4.73 -21.27 -0.32
N LYS A 374 -3.66 -20.78 0.32
CA LYS A 374 -2.28 -21.17 -0.02
C LYS A 374 -1.46 -21.49 1.23
N LEU A 375 -0.78 -22.62 1.20
CA LEU A 375 0.15 -23.07 2.22
C LEU A 375 1.49 -23.40 1.57
N VAL A 376 2.51 -22.61 1.88
CA VAL A 376 3.85 -22.73 1.29
C VAL A 376 4.86 -22.91 2.43
N LEU A 377 5.40 -24.12 2.54
CA LEU A 377 6.38 -24.50 3.57
C LEU A 377 7.69 -25.02 2.96
N SER A 378 7.88 -24.80 1.66
CA SER A 378 9.00 -25.29 0.86
C SER A 378 10.36 -24.92 1.42
N GLY A 379 11.40 -25.73 1.15
CA GLY A 379 12.77 -25.36 1.49
C GLY A 379 13.00 -25.21 2.99
N ASN A 380 12.56 -26.20 3.78
CA ASN A 380 12.74 -26.27 5.23
C ASN A 380 13.35 -27.62 5.65
N ARG A 381 13.47 -27.85 6.96
CA ARG A 381 13.87 -29.14 7.56
C ARG A 381 12.68 -29.85 8.21
N LEU A 382 11.46 -29.57 7.75
CA LEU A 382 10.23 -30.18 8.25
C LEU A 382 10.24 -31.68 7.95
N SER A 383 9.82 -32.51 8.92
CA SER A 383 9.96 -33.96 8.87
C SER A 383 8.68 -34.69 9.25
N GLY A 384 8.72 -36.03 9.27
CA GLY A 384 7.55 -36.85 9.60
C GLY A 384 6.56 -36.92 8.44
N LYS A 385 5.32 -37.32 8.74
CA LYS A 385 4.25 -37.51 7.75
C LYS A 385 3.41 -36.24 7.61
N ILE A 386 2.78 -36.06 6.47
CA ILE A 386 1.66 -35.11 6.33
C ILE A 386 0.49 -35.64 7.18
N PRO A 387 -0.05 -34.85 8.13
CA PRO A 387 -1.13 -35.30 9.01
C PRO A 387 -2.45 -35.42 8.24
N ASP A 388 -3.25 -36.44 8.57
CA ASP A 388 -4.53 -36.69 7.88
C ASP A 388 -5.55 -35.57 8.07
N SER A 389 -5.39 -34.74 9.11
CA SER A 389 -6.23 -33.57 9.33
C SER A 389 -6.16 -32.53 8.20
N ILE A 390 -5.16 -32.59 7.30
CA ILE A 390 -5.08 -31.73 6.11
C ILE A 390 -6.35 -31.80 5.24
N GLN A 391 -7.10 -32.91 5.28
CA GLN A 391 -8.38 -33.07 4.59
C GLN A 391 -9.40 -31.98 4.94
N ASN A 392 -9.27 -31.35 6.12
CA ASN A 392 -10.18 -30.31 6.59
C ASN A 392 -9.88 -28.93 5.97
N CYS A 393 -8.73 -28.75 5.30
CA CYS A 393 -8.38 -27.51 4.60
C CYS A 393 -9.09 -27.46 3.24
N VAL A 394 -10.43 -27.54 3.24
CA VAL A 394 -11.23 -27.86 2.04
C VAL A 394 -11.13 -26.84 0.90
N VAL A 395 -10.80 -25.58 1.20
CA VAL A 395 -10.62 -24.50 0.21
C VAL A 395 -9.18 -24.32 -0.26
N LEU A 396 -8.24 -25.13 0.23
CA LEU A 396 -6.82 -25.02 -0.13
C LEU A 396 -6.62 -25.27 -1.63
N GLU A 397 -6.06 -24.27 -2.31
CA GLU A 397 -5.77 -24.30 -3.73
C GLU A 397 -4.29 -24.63 -4.01
N TRP A 398 -3.38 -24.21 -3.15
CA TRP A 398 -1.94 -24.34 -3.37
C TRP A 398 -1.26 -24.96 -2.14
N LEU A 399 -0.70 -26.15 -2.30
CA LEU A 399 0.11 -26.81 -1.28
C LEU A 399 1.53 -27.06 -1.78
N SER A 400 2.51 -26.36 -1.20
CA SER A 400 3.93 -26.55 -1.50
C SER A 400 4.68 -26.99 -0.25
N LEU A 401 5.18 -28.23 -0.28
CA LEU A 401 5.95 -28.87 0.80
C LEU A 401 7.31 -29.37 0.29
N ASP A 402 7.75 -28.88 -0.87
CA ASP A 402 8.95 -29.35 -1.56
C ASP A 402 10.24 -28.99 -0.83
N ASN A 403 11.31 -29.71 -1.16
CA ASN A 403 12.65 -29.50 -0.59
C ASN A 403 12.62 -29.51 0.95
N SER A 404 12.17 -30.63 1.52
CA SER A 404 12.03 -30.85 2.97
C SER A 404 12.41 -32.30 3.33
N LEU A 405 12.10 -32.73 4.56
CA LEU A 405 12.41 -34.07 5.07
C LEU A 405 11.14 -34.91 5.33
N PHE A 406 10.02 -34.61 4.65
CA PHE A 406 8.78 -35.37 4.81
C PHE A 406 8.95 -36.81 4.33
N GLU A 407 8.36 -37.75 5.07
CA GLU A 407 8.51 -39.19 4.86
C GLU A 407 7.16 -39.94 4.97
N GLY A 408 7.21 -41.25 4.72
CA GLY A 408 6.01 -42.10 4.66
C GLY A 408 5.32 -42.04 3.30
N SER A 409 4.09 -42.55 3.23
CA SER A 409 3.28 -42.52 2.01
C SER A 409 2.57 -41.19 1.84
N ILE A 410 2.35 -40.76 0.60
CA ILE A 410 1.43 -39.66 0.28
C ILE A 410 0.03 -40.04 0.82
N PRO A 411 -0.54 -39.29 1.78
CA PRO A 411 -1.75 -39.73 2.45
C PRO A 411 -2.99 -39.53 1.58
N ARG A 412 -3.97 -40.43 1.70
CA ARG A 412 -5.22 -40.37 0.94
C ARG A 412 -6.09 -39.17 1.31
N SER A 413 -5.93 -38.62 2.50
CA SER A 413 -6.59 -37.41 3.00
C SER A 413 -6.37 -36.17 2.11
N LEU A 414 -5.27 -36.10 1.35
CA LEU A 414 -5.05 -35.02 0.36
C LEU A 414 -6.13 -35.00 -0.74
N THR A 415 -6.78 -36.14 -1.01
CA THR A 415 -7.79 -36.29 -2.06
C THR A 415 -9.15 -35.69 -1.69
N ASP A 416 -9.34 -35.35 -0.41
CA ASP A 416 -10.54 -34.68 0.10
C ASP A 416 -10.46 -33.15 -0.01
N ILE A 417 -9.29 -32.62 -0.35
CA ILE A 417 -9.06 -31.19 -0.59
C ILE A 417 -9.56 -30.84 -2.00
N LYS A 418 -10.87 -30.65 -2.15
CA LYS A 418 -11.50 -30.45 -3.48
C LYS A 418 -11.10 -29.15 -4.16
N GLY A 419 -10.59 -28.16 -3.41
CA GLY A 419 -10.06 -26.91 -3.95
C GLY A 419 -8.67 -27.02 -4.59
N LEU A 420 -7.95 -28.12 -4.39
CA LEU A 420 -6.51 -28.18 -4.70
C LEU A 420 -6.25 -28.08 -6.21
N ARG A 421 -5.42 -27.10 -6.58
CA ARG A 421 -4.98 -26.80 -7.96
C ARG A 421 -3.51 -27.12 -8.17
N LEU A 422 -2.68 -26.88 -7.16
CA LEU A 422 -1.26 -27.21 -7.21
C LEU A 422 -0.85 -28.01 -5.98
N LEU A 423 -0.20 -29.14 -6.23
CA LEU A 423 0.45 -29.96 -5.22
C LEU A 423 1.92 -30.16 -5.57
N ASN A 424 2.82 -29.61 -4.75
CA ASN A 424 4.25 -29.81 -4.90
C ASN A 424 4.85 -30.51 -3.67
N LEU A 425 5.28 -31.76 -3.89
CA LEU A 425 5.94 -32.62 -2.90
C LEU A 425 7.37 -32.98 -3.30
N THR A 426 7.93 -32.28 -4.29
CA THR A 426 9.25 -32.55 -4.88
C THR A 426 10.36 -32.53 -3.83
N MET A 427 11.44 -33.30 -4.02
CA MET A 427 12.62 -33.27 -3.14
C MET A 427 12.27 -33.55 -1.66
N ASN A 428 11.66 -34.71 -1.41
CA ASN A 428 11.32 -35.22 -0.08
C ASN A 428 11.72 -36.70 0.04
N LYS A 429 11.27 -37.38 1.10
CA LYS A 429 11.50 -38.80 1.35
C LYS A 429 10.19 -39.61 1.25
N PHE A 430 9.20 -39.15 0.49
CA PHE A 430 7.96 -39.90 0.32
C PHE A 430 8.23 -41.24 -0.35
N SER A 431 7.52 -42.28 0.10
CA SER A 431 7.71 -43.67 -0.35
C SER A 431 6.38 -44.38 -0.56
N GLY A 432 6.40 -45.58 -1.13
CA GLY A 432 5.17 -46.30 -1.50
C GLY A 432 4.59 -45.81 -2.83
N ASN A 433 3.32 -46.13 -3.08
CA ASN A 433 2.65 -45.83 -4.35
C ASN A 433 2.05 -44.43 -4.38
N ILE A 434 1.95 -43.85 -5.57
CA ILE A 434 1.14 -42.65 -5.82
C ILE A 434 -0.34 -43.06 -5.67
N PRO A 435 -1.14 -42.42 -4.79
CA PRO A 435 -2.55 -42.79 -4.63
C PRO A 435 -3.36 -42.49 -5.89
N ASP A 436 -4.09 -43.49 -6.42
CA ASP A 436 -4.96 -43.29 -7.59
C ASP A 436 -5.99 -42.17 -7.39
N ALA A 437 -6.46 -42.02 -6.16
CA ALA A 437 -7.43 -41.00 -5.80
C ALA A 437 -6.92 -39.55 -5.97
N LEU A 438 -5.62 -39.31 -6.19
CA LEU A 438 -5.12 -37.99 -6.58
C LEU A 438 -5.67 -37.54 -7.94
N GLY A 439 -5.85 -38.47 -8.89
CA GLY A 439 -6.49 -38.17 -10.19
C GLY A 439 -7.97 -37.81 -10.09
N ASN A 440 -8.60 -38.08 -8.94
CA ASN A 440 -9.99 -37.70 -8.68
C ASN A 440 -10.14 -36.27 -8.15
N ILE A 441 -9.04 -35.53 -7.95
CA ILE A 441 -9.08 -34.11 -7.57
C ILE A 441 -9.34 -33.30 -8.84
N GLY A 442 -10.62 -33.06 -9.15
CA GLY A 442 -11.02 -32.46 -10.44
C GLY A 442 -10.47 -31.07 -10.75
N ASN A 443 -9.96 -30.33 -9.76
CA ASN A 443 -9.35 -29.01 -9.95
C ASN A 443 -7.82 -29.03 -10.05
N LEU A 444 -7.18 -30.19 -9.87
CA LEU A 444 -5.72 -30.31 -9.86
C LEU A 444 -5.17 -30.02 -11.26
N GLN A 445 -4.32 -29.01 -11.35
CA GLN A 445 -3.68 -28.53 -12.58
C GLN A 445 -2.21 -28.92 -12.60
N ASP A 446 -1.54 -28.82 -11.45
CA ASP A 446 -0.10 -29.01 -11.34
C ASP A 446 0.22 -30.02 -10.23
N LEU A 447 0.92 -31.11 -10.60
CA LEU A 447 1.36 -32.15 -9.68
C LEU A 447 2.87 -32.39 -9.82
N TYR A 448 3.62 -32.06 -8.77
CA TYR A 448 5.08 -32.21 -8.74
C TYR A 448 5.50 -33.20 -7.66
N LEU A 449 6.03 -34.36 -8.08
CA LEU A 449 6.42 -35.47 -7.21
C LEU A 449 7.90 -35.90 -7.39
N ALA A 450 8.69 -35.13 -8.12
CA ALA A 450 10.07 -35.48 -8.47
C ALA A 450 10.95 -35.65 -7.22
N ASP A 451 12.07 -36.36 -7.35
CA ASP A 451 13.07 -36.52 -6.29
C ASP A 451 12.48 -37.01 -4.95
N ASN A 452 11.75 -38.13 -5.02
CA ASN A 452 11.23 -38.88 -3.88
C ASN A 452 11.59 -40.37 -4.01
N ASN A 453 11.27 -41.17 -2.99
CA ASN A 453 11.43 -42.63 -2.96
C ASN A 453 10.14 -43.38 -3.35
N LEU A 454 9.34 -42.79 -4.26
CA LEU A 454 8.07 -43.38 -4.71
C LEU A 454 8.32 -44.63 -5.57
N SER A 455 7.36 -45.55 -5.54
CA SER A 455 7.41 -46.84 -6.23
C SER A 455 6.04 -47.17 -6.84
N GLY A 456 5.94 -48.27 -7.59
CA GLY A 456 4.69 -48.70 -8.23
C GLY A 456 4.43 -48.02 -9.58
N SER A 457 3.21 -48.19 -10.10
CA SER A 457 2.78 -47.63 -11.39
C SER A 457 2.25 -46.20 -11.24
N ILE A 458 2.33 -45.43 -12.31
CA ILE A 458 1.62 -44.14 -12.42
C ILE A 458 0.10 -44.43 -12.50
N PRO A 459 -0.73 -43.83 -11.64
CA PRO A 459 -2.18 -43.96 -11.74
C PRO A 459 -2.74 -43.59 -13.11
N LEU A 460 -3.64 -44.41 -13.65
CA LEU A 460 -4.26 -44.18 -14.98
C LEU A 460 -5.22 -42.98 -15.03
N VAL A 461 -5.59 -42.45 -13.87
CA VAL A 461 -6.57 -41.37 -13.70
C VAL A 461 -5.92 -39.99 -13.52
N LEU A 462 -4.58 -39.91 -13.54
CA LEU A 462 -3.82 -38.65 -13.44
C LEU A 462 -3.72 -37.91 -14.78
#